data_AF-A0A836CLE4-F1
#
_entry.id   AF-A0A836CLE4-F1
#
_cell.length_a   1.000
_cell.length_b   1.000
_cell.length_c   1.000
_cell.angle_alpha   90.00
_cell.angle_beta   90.00
_cell.angle_gamma   90.00
#
_symmetry.space_group_name_H-M   'P 1'
#
loop_
_entity.id
_entity.type
_entity.pdbx_description
1 polymer ?
#
loop_
_entity_poly.entity_id
_entity_poly.type
_entity_poly.pdbx_seq_one_letter_code
_entity_poly.pdbx_strand_id
1 'polypeptide(L)'
;MQDASLADDDAFADGGYPVQPRGALEQLKALSLTAKLTIVYVLVCAHLTLLSRDLVLYLGCMVAHAALIIPLLKWWQKHSHACPLDMVIRSFGMGYCGMALGVVLTLLLGFMVLILATVALPFMIVLWLGLPIYVVGIEELFRVLIARRLKSGLDMSRETITHQIAYTATSVGYAAASAALNFVVLASLEGYLAGEHDIDPDLSPDGAPALDFKVAAAAGLIRMAFSVPVQVLAGYMTGLNTTRRLPFKRVGLEAFALRSALMVLSILWELLLPSWLGLIAVIGTNIGIVWLMVRRIKRVEAQLPQEYFQRVGYLQAFGYGRVEAQLPQEYLQRVGYLQAFGYGVLPGGDPDEVEIPDNIRQLV
;
A
#
# COMPACT_ATOMS: atom_id res chain seq x y z
N MET A 1 30.28 44.79 -24.11
CA MET A 1 30.56 43.75 -23.10
C MET A 1 29.54 42.65 -23.29
N GLN A 2 29.96 41.64 -24.05
CA GLN A 2 29.30 40.35 -24.22
C GLN A 2 29.83 39.43 -23.12
N ASP A 3 28.94 38.77 -22.39
CA ASP A 3 29.17 37.53 -21.65
C ASP A 3 27.82 36.78 -21.73
N ALA A 4 27.65 35.73 -22.53
CA ALA A 4 28.21 34.38 -22.43
C ALA A 4 27.58 33.57 -21.28
N SER A 5 27.05 32.40 -21.66
CA SER A 5 26.63 31.24 -20.84
C SER A 5 25.20 31.21 -20.27
N LEU A 6 24.21 31.02 -21.14
CA LEU A 6 23.07 30.13 -20.87
C LEU A 6 22.84 29.29 -22.14
N ALA A 7 23.71 28.30 -22.32
CA ALA A 7 23.55 27.23 -23.29
C ALA A 7 23.61 25.93 -22.47
N ASP A 8 22.44 25.41 -22.08
CA ASP A 8 22.23 24.00 -21.71
C ASP A 8 20.76 23.67 -21.34
N ASP A 9 19.77 24.11 -22.14
CA ASP A 9 18.35 23.75 -21.89
C ASP A 9 17.61 23.09 -23.08
N ASP A 10 18.29 22.79 -24.20
CA ASP A 10 17.64 22.23 -25.39
C ASP A 10 17.95 20.74 -25.66
N ALA A 11 18.15 19.92 -24.62
CA ALA A 11 18.48 18.49 -24.75
C ALA A 11 17.34 17.51 -24.41
N PHE A 12 16.07 17.93 -24.51
CA PHE A 12 14.92 17.04 -24.19
C PHE A 12 13.94 16.77 -25.33
N ALA A 13 14.27 17.17 -26.55
CA ALA A 13 13.44 16.91 -27.71
C ALA A 13 14.28 16.29 -28.84
N ASP A 14 14.73 15.05 -28.68
CA ASP A 14 14.85 14.15 -29.83
C ASP A 14 15.11 12.69 -29.43
N GLY A 15 14.41 11.78 -30.09
CA GLY A 15 14.74 10.36 -30.14
C GLY A 15 14.39 9.56 -28.90
N GLY A 16 13.28 8.81 -28.99
CA GLY A 16 12.94 7.70 -28.09
C GLY A 16 13.94 6.56 -28.19
N TYR A 17 15.18 6.79 -27.78
CA TYR A 17 16.11 5.70 -27.55
C TYR A 17 15.60 4.89 -26.35
N PRO A 18 15.47 3.55 -26.50
CA PRO A 18 15.21 2.71 -25.36
C PRO A 18 16.35 2.93 -24.38
N VAL A 19 16.05 3.54 -23.23
CA VAL A 19 17.00 3.67 -22.12
C VAL A 19 17.47 2.26 -21.81
N GLN A 20 18.71 1.93 -22.19
CA GLN A 20 19.27 0.64 -21.85
C GLN A 20 19.15 0.47 -20.33
N PRO A 21 18.68 -0.70 -19.85
CA PRO A 21 18.52 -0.92 -18.42
C PRO A 21 19.88 -0.82 -17.76
N ARG A 22 20.18 0.35 -17.19
CA ARG A 22 21.36 0.55 -16.34
C ARG A 22 21.35 -0.54 -15.28
N GLY A 23 22.52 -1.15 -15.03
CA GLY A 23 22.65 -2.18 -14.01
C GLY A 23 22.15 -1.66 -12.66
N ALA A 24 21.61 -2.54 -11.80
CA ALA A 24 21.06 -2.13 -10.50
C ALA A 24 22.04 -1.28 -9.66
N LEU A 25 23.34 -1.56 -9.77
CA LEU A 25 24.40 -0.81 -9.12
C LEU A 25 24.51 0.63 -9.65
N GLU A 26 24.37 0.85 -10.95
CA GLU A 26 24.41 2.18 -11.56
C GLU A 26 23.18 3.00 -11.18
N GLN A 27 22.01 2.36 -11.11
CA GLN A 27 20.79 2.99 -10.62
C GLN A 27 20.93 3.43 -9.16
N LEU A 28 21.53 2.59 -8.30
CA LEU A 28 21.82 2.92 -6.90
C LEU A 28 22.84 4.07 -6.78
N LYS A 29 23.89 4.08 -7.62
CA LYS A 29 24.87 5.17 -7.65
C LYS A 29 24.23 6.49 -8.06
N ALA A 30 23.30 6.46 -9.00
CA ALA A 30 22.56 7.62 -9.51
C ALA A 30 21.48 8.17 -8.55
N LEU A 31 21.22 7.52 -7.41
CA LEU A 31 20.28 8.04 -6.41
C LEU A 31 20.77 9.36 -5.80
N SER A 32 19.83 10.25 -5.49
CA SER A 32 20.14 11.47 -4.74
C SER A 32 20.64 11.13 -3.34
N LEU A 33 21.36 12.08 -2.72
CA LEU A 33 21.80 11.95 -1.33
C LEU A 33 20.61 11.68 -0.40
N THR A 34 19.48 12.34 -0.61
CA THR A 34 18.27 12.18 0.20
C THR A 34 17.69 10.76 0.09
N ALA A 35 17.66 10.14 -1.10
CA ALA A 35 17.18 8.76 -1.23
C ALA A 35 18.17 7.76 -0.62
N LYS A 36 19.47 7.99 -0.76
CA LYS A 36 20.50 7.17 -0.09
C LYS A 36 20.34 7.23 1.43
N LEU A 37 20.19 8.44 1.99
CA LEU A 37 19.89 8.64 3.41
C LEU A 37 18.58 7.98 3.82
N THR A 38 17.55 8.03 2.97
CA THR A 38 16.26 7.36 3.23
C THR A 38 16.43 5.84 3.29
N ILE A 39 17.20 5.23 2.39
CA ILE A 39 17.51 3.78 2.44
C ILE A 39 18.22 3.45 3.75
N VAL A 40 19.29 4.18 4.08
CA VAL A 40 20.05 3.94 5.32
C VAL A 40 19.15 4.08 6.53
N TYR A 41 18.33 5.13 6.58
CA TYR A 41 17.41 5.36 7.68
C TYR A 41 16.34 4.27 7.81
N VAL A 42 15.72 3.85 6.71
CA VAL A 42 14.77 2.73 6.71
C VAL A 42 15.44 1.43 7.14
N LEU A 43 16.65 1.14 6.67
CA LEU A 43 17.40 -0.05 7.08
C LEU A 43 17.75 -0.01 8.56
N VAL A 44 18.14 1.15 9.10
CA VAL A 44 18.41 1.34 10.53
C VAL A 44 17.12 1.17 11.33
N CYS A 45 16.01 1.80 10.94
CA CYS A 45 14.72 1.65 11.61
C CYS A 45 14.24 0.20 11.56
N ALA A 46 14.31 -0.46 10.40
CA ALA A 46 13.98 -1.87 10.27
C ALA A 46 14.88 -2.70 11.19
N HIS A 47 16.20 -2.53 11.13
CA HIS A 47 17.13 -3.27 11.98
C HIS A 47 16.89 -3.05 13.48
N LEU A 48 16.60 -1.82 13.91
CA LEU A 48 16.27 -1.50 15.31
C LEU A 48 14.93 -2.12 15.73
N THR A 49 13.94 -2.11 14.85
CA THR A 49 12.64 -2.77 15.09
C THR A 49 12.80 -4.30 15.15
N LEU A 50 13.78 -4.81 14.40
CA LEU A 50 14.09 -6.23 14.24
C LEU A 50 15.16 -6.75 15.20
N LEU A 51 15.70 -5.91 16.07
CA LEU A 51 16.57 -6.32 17.18
C LEU A 51 15.81 -7.10 18.27
N SER A 52 14.55 -7.48 17.98
CA SER A 52 13.82 -8.54 18.67
C SER A 52 14.72 -9.78 18.77
N ARG A 53 14.84 -10.32 19.99
CA ARG A 53 15.76 -11.41 20.36
C ARG A 53 15.56 -12.74 19.60
N ASP A 54 14.58 -12.82 18.70
CA ASP A 54 14.17 -14.02 17.99
C ASP A 54 14.43 -13.92 16.47
N LEU A 55 15.23 -14.86 15.96
CA LEU A 55 15.55 -15.01 14.55
C LEU A 55 14.32 -15.29 13.68
N VAL A 56 13.31 -15.98 14.21
CA VAL A 56 12.08 -16.32 13.47
C VAL A 56 11.28 -15.05 13.17
N LEU A 57 11.13 -14.18 14.16
CA LEU A 57 10.46 -12.89 13.99
C LEU A 57 11.22 -11.97 13.05
N TYR A 58 12.55 -11.95 13.16
CA TYR A 58 13.43 -11.23 12.23
C TYR A 58 13.17 -11.67 10.77
N LEU A 59 13.23 -12.98 10.51
CA LEU A 59 13.01 -13.54 9.17
C LEU A 59 11.59 -13.29 8.67
N GLY A 60 10.57 -13.49 9.52
CA GLY A 60 9.17 -13.26 9.19
C GLY A 60 8.90 -11.81 8.77
N CYS A 61 9.47 -10.85 9.50
CA CYS A 61 9.37 -9.45 9.13
C CYS A 61 10.11 -9.16 7.81
N MET A 62 11.33 -9.67 7.62
CA MET A 62 12.08 -9.47 6.37
C MET A 62 11.31 -10.00 5.15
N VAL A 63 10.68 -11.18 5.28
CA VAL A 63 9.81 -11.75 4.24
C VAL A 63 8.60 -10.85 3.99
N ALA A 64 7.93 -10.36 5.05
CA ALA A 64 6.80 -9.46 4.91
C ALA A 64 7.17 -8.13 4.21
N HIS A 65 8.34 -7.56 4.52
CA HIS A 65 8.85 -6.36 3.85
C HIS A 65 9.19 -6.66 2.39
N ALA A 66 9.83 -7.79 2.09
CA ALA A 66 10.15 -8.19 0.73
C ALA A 66 8.88 -8.41 -0.11
N ALA A 67 7.85 -9.04 0.45
CA ALA A 67 6.56 -9.25 -0.19
C ALA A 67 5.86 -7.93 -0.58
N LEU A 68 6.17 -6.83 0.12
CA LEU A 68 5.65 -5.49 -0.16
C LEU A 68 6.50 -4.71 -1.17
N ILE A 69 7.82 -4.74 -1.00
CA ILE A 69 8.77 -3.94 -1.78
C ILE A 69 8.94 -4.52 -3.19
N ILE A 70 8.99 -5.85 -3.34
CA ILE A 70 9.23 -6.49 -4.66
C ILE A 70 8.14 -6.13 -5.69
N PRO A 71 6.82 -6.25 -5.38
CA PRO A 71 5.77 -5.81 -6.29
C PRO A 71 5.86 -4.33 -6.67
N LEU A 72 6.17 -3.46 -5.71
CA LEU A 72 6.34 -2.03 -5.94
C LEU A 72 7.51 -1.75 -6.89
N LEU A 73 8.65 -2.41 -6.69
CA LEU A 73 9.82 -2.28 -7.56
C LEU A 73 9.54 -2.84 -8.97
N LYS A 74 8.85 -3.97 -9.10
CA LYS A 74 8.41 -4.51 -10.40
C LYS A 74 7.47 -3.55 -11.12
N TRP A 75 6.56 -2.90 -10.39
CA TRP A 75 5.66 -1.90 -10.96
C TRP A 75 6.43 -0.65 -11.40
N TRP A 76 7.35 -0.17 -10.58
CA TRP A 76 8.22 0.96 -10.90
C TRP A 76 9.10 0.68 -12.12
N GLN A 77 9.73 -0.50 -12.23
CA GLN A 77 10.61 -0.85 -13.35
C GLN A 77 9.91 -0.67 -14.71
N LYS A 78 8.63 -1.06 -14.81
CA LYS A 78 7.80 -0.88 -16.01
C LYS A 78 7.51 0.59 -16.35
N HIS A 79 7.58 1.48 -15.37
CA HIS A 79 7.25 2.91 -15.48
C HIS A 79 8.43 3.80 -15.08
N SER A 80 9.65 3.29 -15.20
CA SER A 80 10.88 3.98 -14.80
C SER A 80 11.11 5.28 -15.58
N HIS A 81 10.55 5.38 -16.79
CA HIS A 81 10.53 6.59 -17.61
C HIS A 81 9.61 7.70 -17.05
N ALA A 82 8.57 7.34 -16.30
CA ALA A 82 7.59 8.27 -15.77
C ALA A 82 7.98 8.78 -14.37
N CYS A 83 8.43 7.87 -13.50
CA CYS A 83 8.74 8.17 -12.10
C CYS A 83 10.20 7.82 -11.78
N PRO A 84 11.04 8.78 -11.36
CA PRO A 84 12.41 8.48 -10.96
C PRO A 84 12.43 7.63 -9.68
N LEU A 85 13.35 6.65 -9.61
CA LEU A 85 13.51 5.77 -8.44
C LEU A 85 13.67 6.56 -7.12
N ASP A 86 14.34 7.70 -7.22
CA ASP A 86 14.55 8.63 -6.12
C ASP A 86 13.24 9.05 -5.44
N MET A 87 12.23 9.36 -6.25
CA MET A 87 10.92 9.76 -5.75
C MET A 87 10.18 8.58 -5.10
N VAL A 88 10.30 7.38 -5.67
CA VAL A 88 9.71 6.16 -5.09
C VAL A 88 10.28 5.88 -3.71
N ILE A 89 11.61 5.92 -3.57
CA ILE A 89 12.30 5.66 -2.30
C ILE A 89 11.96 6.73 -1.26
N ARG A 90 12.01 8.01 -1.62
CA ARG A 90 11.64 9.11 -0.73
C ARG A 90 10.19 8.99 -0.26
N SER A 91 9.29 8.65 -1.18
CA SER A 91 7.86 8.49 -0.86
C SER A 91 7.62 7.27 0.04
N PHE A 92 8.33 6.16 -0.20
CA PHE A 92 8.34 4.99 0.68
C PHE A 92 8.82 5.36 2.08
N GLY A 93 9.96 6.04 2.21
CA GLY A 93 10.49 6.48 3.51
C GLY A 93 9.57 7.47 4.24
N MET A 94 8.90 8.36 3.51
CA MET A 94 7.88 9.25 4.07
C MET A 94 6.72 8.45 4.67
N GLY A 95 6.31 7.35 4.04
CA GLY A 95 5.31 6.43 4.58
C GLY A 95 5.83 5.65 5.80
N TYR A 96 6.99 5.03 5.65
CA TYR A 96 7.59 4.15 6.66
C TYR A 96 7.89 4.89 7.95
N CYS A 97 8.43 6.10 7.87
CA CYS A 97 8.86 6.85 9.04
C CYS A 97 7.92 8.01 9.34
N GLY A 98 7.64 8.87 8.36
CA GLY A 98 6.86 10.08 8.57
C GLY A 98 5.42 9.80 8.96
N MET A 99 4.72 9.01 8.14
CA MET A 99 3.33 8.64 8.41
C MET A 99 3.23 7.72 9.63
N ALA A 100 4.10 6.71 9.77
CA ALA A 100 4.08 5.83 10.94
C ALA A 100 4.30 6.58 12.25
N LEU A 101 5.30 7.45 12.33
CA LEU A 101 5.56 8.27 13.51
C LEU A 101 4.38 9.21 13.80
N GLY A 102 3.85 9.87 12.78
CA GLY A 102 2.69 10.76 12.93
C GLY A 102 1.46 10.04 13.48
N VAL A 103 1.17 8.84 12.98
CA VAL A 103 0.08 8.00 13.49
C VAL A 103 0.37 7.58 14.94
N VAL A 104 1.55 7.04 15.24
CA VAL A 104 1.92 6.62 16.61
C VAL A 104 1.80 7.77 17.62
N LEU A 105 2.32 8.95 17.31
CA LEU A 105 2.22 10.12 18.19
C LEU A 105 0.76 10.54 18.42
N THR A 106 -0.06 10.51 17.36
CA THR A 106 -1.49 10.85 17.46
C THR A 106 -2.27 9.78 18.23
N LEU A 107 -1.85 8.52 18.14
CA LEU A 107 -2.41 7.42 18.93
C LEU A 107 -2.05 7.54 20.40
N LEU A 108 -0.80 7.87 20.74
CA LEU A 108 -0.39 8.12 22.11
C LEU A 108 -1.21 9.27 22.73
N LEU A 109 -1.40 10.36 21.97
CA LEU A 109 -2.25 11.46 22.41
C LEU A 109 -3.72 11.03 22.60
N GLY A 110 -4.27 10.29 21.63
CA GLY A 110 -5.64 9.78 21.71
C GLY A 110 -5.85 8.80 22.88
N PHE A 111 -4.85 7.97 23.18
CA PHE A 111 -4.86 7.04 24.29
C PHE A 111 -4.84 7.76 25.65
N MET A 112 -4.05 8.83 25.79
CA MET A 112 -4.08 9.67 26.99
C MET A 112 -5.46 10.29 27.22
N VAL A 113 -6.11 10.78 26.17
CA VAL A 113 -7.49 11.29 26.24
C VAL A 113 -8.47 10.18 26.61
N LEU A 114 -8.29 8.98 26.06
CA LEU A 114 -9.12 7.82 26.35
C LEU A 114 -9.02 7.43 27.83
N ILE A 115 -7.81 7.36 28.41
CA ILE A 115 -7.61 7.05 29.83
C ILE A 115 -8.34 8.07 30.72
N LEU A 116 -8.24 9.35 30.39
CA LEU A 116 -8.98 10.40 31.12
C LEU A 116 -10.50 10.21 30.99
N ALA A 117 -10.97 9.80 29.82
CA ALA A 117 -12.39 9.54 29.56
C ALA A 117 -12.91 8.26 30.25
N THR A 118 -12.09 7.20 30.36
CA THR A 118 -12.48 5.95 31.05
C THR A 118 -12.66 6.15 32.55
N VAL A 119 -11.93 7.11 33.15
CA VAL A 119 -12.17 7.52 34.55
C VAL A 119 -13.53 8.22 34.69
N ALA A 120 -14.01 8.88 33.62
CA ALA A 120 -15.21 9.71 33.64
C ALA A 120 -16.50 9.00 33.15
N LEU A 121 -16.40 7.91 32.39
CA LEU A 121 -17.55 7.29 31.71
C LEU A 121 -17.66 5.78 31.99
N PRO A 122 -18.86 5.26 32.32
CA PRO A 122 -19.06 3.84 32.64
C PRO A 122 -19.08 2.90 31.42
N PHE A 123 -18.99 3.41 30.18
CA PHE A 123 -19.19 2.63 28.95
C PHE A 123 -17.88 2.21 28.29
N MET A 124 -17.11 1.34 28.95
CA MET A 124 -15.82 0.84 28.45
C MET A 124 -15.91 0.19 27.06
N ILE A 125 -16.97 -0.58 26.77
CA ILE A 125 -17.12 -1.28 25.48
C ILE A 125 -17.24 -0.29 24.30
N VAL A 126 -17.96 0.82 24.49
CA VAL A 126 -18.12 1.85 23.44
C VAL A 126 -16.79 2.51 23.14
N LEU A 127 -15.97 2.75 24.17
CA LEU A 127 -14.62 3.30 24.03
C LEU A 127 -13.68 2.34 23.29
N TRP A 128 -13.77 1.04 23.60
CA TRP A 128 -13.01 -0.01 22.90
C TRP A 128 -13.36 -0.14 21.42
N LEU A 129 -14.64 0.02 21.04
CA LEU A 129 -15.06 0.00 19.63
C LEU A 129 -14.77 1.34 18.91
N GLY A 130 -14.78 2.45 19.64
CA GLY A 130 -14.48 3.78 19.08
C GLY A 130 -13.00 3.98 18.77
N LEU A 131 -12.10 3.39 19.56
CA LEU A 131 -10.65 3.57 19.39
C LEU A 131 -10.13 3.10 18.01
N PRO A 132 -10.48 1.90 17.48
CA PRO A 132 -10.10 1.49 16.13
C PRO A 132 -10.60 2.44 15.04
N ILE A 133 -11.83 2.96 15.18
CA ILE A 133 -12.40 3.92 14.22
C ILE A 133 -11.59 5.22 14.24
N TYR A 134 -11.22 5.70 15.44
CA TYR A 134 -10.35 6.85 15.61
C TYR A 134 -8.99 6.63 14.93
N VAL A 135 -8.35 5.48 15.18
CA VAL A 135 -7.07 5.11 14.54
C VAL A 135 -7.18 5.18 13.01
N VAL A 136 -8.18 4.51 12.43
CA VAL A 136 -8.39 4.48 10.98
C VAL A 136 -8.65 5.90 10.44
N GLY A 137 -9.39 6.73 11.19
CA GLY A 137 -9.64 8.13 10.83
C GLY A 137 -8.36 8.95 10.72
N ILE A 138 -7.46 8.82 11.69
CA ILE A 138 -6.15 9.50 11.68
C ILE A 138 -5.29 9.00 10.53
N GLU A 139 -5.23 7.68 10.31
CA GLU A 139 -4.46 7.11 9.19
C GLU A 139 -4.94 7.64 7.84
N GLU A 140 -6.25 7.64 7.59
CA GLU A 140 -6.82 8.14 6.33
C GLU A 140 -6.64 9.66 6.19
N LEU A 141 -6.65 10.41 7.30
CA LEU A 141 -6.35 11.84 7.28
C LEU A 141 -4.92 12.11 6.83
N PHE A 142 -3.92 11.45 7.44
CA PHE A 142 -2.51 11.59 7.04
C PHE A 142 -2.29 11.21 5.58
N ARG A 143 -2.94 10.14 5.14
CA ARG A 143 -2.98 9.71 3.75
C ARG A 143 -3.43 10.81 2.81
N VAL A 144 -4.62 11.38 3.03
CA VAL A 144 -5.16 12.44 2.18
C VAL A 144 -4.25 13.68 2.18
N LEU A 145 -3.68 14.04 3.34
CA LEU A 145 -2.73 15.16 3.44
C LEU A 145 -1.46 14.92 2.61
N ILE A 146 -0.85 13.73 2.72
CA ILE A 146 0.35 13.37 1.95
C ILE A 146 0.02 13.29 0.46
N ALA A 147 -1.10 12.68 0.09
CA ALA A 147 -1.53 12.58 -1.31
C ALA A 147 -1.62 13.95 -1.97
N ARG A 148 -2.21 14.93 -1.28
CA ARG A 148 -2.35 16.30 -1.77
C ARG A 148 -1.02 17.03 -1.85
N ARG A 149 -0.16 16.85 -0.84
CA ARG A 149 1.19 17.45 -0.82
C ARG A 149 2.08 16.92 -1.95
N LEU A 150 2.02 15.61 -2.21
CA LEU A 150 2.75 15.02 -3.34
C LEU A 150 2.23 15.52 -4.67
N LYS A 151 0.91 15.73 -4.79
CA LYS A 151 0.31 16.27 -6.02
C LYS A 151 0.75 17.71 -6.31
N SER A 152 0.85 18.57 -5.30
CA SER A 152 1.22 19.98 -5.50
C SER A 152 2.64 20.21 -6.00
N GLY A 153 3.51 19.19 -5.97
CA GLY A 153 4.91 19.28 -6.39
C GLY A 153 5.23 18.61 -7.73
N LEU A 154 4.22 18.23 -8.52
CA LEU A 154 4.40 17.49 -9.77
C LEU A 154 3.95 18.29 -11.00
N ASP A 155 4.72 18.20 -12.08
CA ASP A 155 4.40 18.82 -13.37
C ASP A 155 3.22 18.13 -14.06
N MET A 156 2.30 18.94 -14.61
CA MET A 156 1.00 18.54 -15.16
C MET A 156 1.05 17.43 -16.23
N SER A 157 2.15 17.28 -16.98
CA SER A 157 2.24 16.34 -18.12
C SER A 157 2.54 14.89 -17.73
N ARG A 158 3.22 14.67 -16.59
CA ARG A 158 3.53 13.32 -16.01
C ARG A 158 2.87 13.10 -14.65
N GLU A 159 2.14 14.11 -14.16
CA GLU A 159 1.57 14.22 -12.81
C GLU A 159 0.89 12.92 -12.36
N THR A 160 0.06 12.34 -13.23
CA THR A 160 -0.78 11.19 -12.93
C THR A 160 -0.03 9.94 -12.48
N ILE A 161 0.86 9.38 -13.32
CA ILE A 161 1.49 8.08 -13.04
C ILE A 161 2.46 8.24 -11.87
N THR A 162 3.25 9.29 -11.92
CA THR A 162 4.24 9.63 -10.91
C THR A 162 3.59 9.84 -9.55
N HIS A 163 2.45 10.54 -9.52
CA HIS A 163 1.65 10.70 -8.30
C HIS A 163 1.15 9.36 -7.77
N GLN A 164 0.60 8.49 -8.61
CA GLN A 164 0.10 7.17 -8.18
C GLN A 164 1.21 6.26 -7.65
N ILE A 165 2.34 6.17 -8.35
CA ILE A 165 3.48 5.35 -7.93
C ILE A 165 4.05 5.89 -6.62
N ALA A 166 4.30 7.19 -6.53
CA ALA A 166 4.83 7.83 -5.33
C ALA A 166 3.89 7.61 -4.14
N TYR A 167 2.59 7.84 -4.32
CA TYR A 167 1.64 7.73 -3.23
C TYR A 167 1.36 6.29 -2.79
N THR A 168 1.36 5.35 -3.74
CA THR A 168 1.31 3.93 -3.41
C THR A 168 2.58 3.51 -2.68
N ALA A 169 3.76 4.01 -3.08
CA ALA A 169 5.01 3.75 -2.38
C ALA A 169 4.95 4.24 -0.93
N THR A 170 4.37 5.42 -0.66
CA THR A 170 4.08 5.88 0.72
C THR A 170 3.19 4.91 1.46
N SER A 171 2.13 4.42 0.84
CA SER A 171 1.20 3.50 1.50
C SER A 171 1.82 2.12 1.78
N VAL A 172 2.69 1.64 0.88
CA VAL A 172 3.50 0.43 1.07
C VAL A 172 4.50 0.62 2.20
N GLY A 173 5.20 1.77 2.25
CA GLY A 173 6.11 2.11 3.33
C GLY A 173 5.40 2.14 4.69
N TYR A 174 4.24 2.79 4.77
CA TYR A 174 3.42 2.80 5.97
C TYR A 174 2.96 1.39 6.38
N ALA A 175 2.49 0.58 5.42
CA ALA A 175 2.07 -0.79 5.68
C ALA A 175 3.22 -1.66 6.22
N ALA A 176 4.44 -1.49 5.69
CA ALA A 176 5.63 -2.18 6.16
C ALA A 176 5.99 -1.78 7.60
N ALA A 177 5.98 -0.49 7.92
CA ALA A 177 6.22 0.00 9.27
C ALA A 177 5.16 -0.47 10.27
N SER A 178 3.87 -0.40 9.88
CA SER A 178 2.76 -0.90 10.69
C SER A 178 2.85 -2.40 10.94
N ALA A 179 3.20 -3.20 9.93
CA ALA A 179 3.44 -4.63 10.10
C ALA A 179 4.61 -4.91 11.07
N ALA A 180 5.73 -4.19 10.93
CA ALA A 180 6.88 -4.32 11.82
C ALA A 180 6.50 -4.02 13.29
N LEU A 181 5.76 -2.94 13.52
CA LEU A 181 5.27 -2.59 14.86
C LEU A 181 4.33 -3.67 15.43
N ASN A 182 3.41 -4.20 14.62
CA ASN A 182 2.51 -5.27 15.06
C ASN A 182 3.28 -6.56 15.42
N PHE A 183 4.32 -6.91 14.66
CA PHE A 183 5.19 -8.04 15.00
C PHE A 183 5.91 -7.83 16.34
N VAL A 184 6.46 -6.63 16.58
CA VAL A 184 7.10 -6.31 17.86
C VAL A 184 6.11 -6.41 19.03
N VAL A 185 4.88 -5.94 18.85
CA VAL A 185 3.83 -6.04 19.87
C VAL A 185 3.46 -7.50 20.15
N LEU A 186 3.24 -8.31 19.11
CA LEU A 186 2.95 -9.74 19.24
C LEU A 186 4.08 -10.48 19.96
N ALA A 187 5.33 -10.21 19.59
CA ALA A 187 6.52 -10.78 20.21
C ALA A 187 6.67 -10.41 21.69
N SER A 188 6.41 -9.14 22.02
CA SER A 188 6.50 -8.66 23.40
C SER A 188 5.43 -9.30 24.28
N LEU A 189 4.25 -9.52 23.73
CA LEU A 189 3.13 -10.15 24.42
C LEU A 189 3.39 -11.65 24.65
N GLU A 190 3.97 -12.35 23.68
CA GLU A 190 4.43 -13.73 23.85
C GLU A 190 5.51 -13.85 24.93
N GLY A 191 6.50 -12.96 24.93
CA GLY A 191 7.55 -12.94 25.95
C GLY A 191 7.04 -12.65 27.36
N TYR A 192 6.04 -11.76 27.50
CA TYR A 192 5.38 -11.48 28.77
C TYR A 192 4.65 -12.71 29.31
N LEU A 193 3.86 -13.36 28.45
CA LEU A 193 3.04 -14.52 28.83
C LEU A 193 3.86 -15.79 29.03
N ALA A 194 4.91 -16.01 28.25
CA ALA A 194 5.84 -17.12 28.42
C ALA A 194 6.66 -16.99 29.72
N GLY A 195 6.96 -15.76 30.15
CA GLY A 195 7.60 -15.48 31.44
C GLY A 195 6.67 -15.69 32.65
N GLU A 196 5.36 -15.58 32.47
CA GLU A 196 4.35 -15.91 33.48
C GLU A 196 4.02 -17.42 33.55
N HIS A 197 4.45 -18.24 32.57
CA HIS A 197 4.20 -19.68 32.57
C HIS A 197 5.13 -20.51 33.49
N ASP A 198 6.07 -19.88 34.19
CA ASP A 198 6.74 -20.47 35.37
C ASP A 198 5.86 -20.36 36.64
N ILE A 199 4.65 -19.80 36.56
CA ILE A 199 3.65 -19.85 37.63
C ILE A 199 3.04 -21.25 37.64
N ASP A 200 3.22 -21.93 38.77
CA ASP A 200 2.79 -23.29 39.10
C ASP A 200 1.44 -23.68 38.44
N PRO A 201 1.42 -24.67 37.51
CA PRO A 201 0.21 -25.07 36.78
C PRO A 201 -0.92 -25.59 37.70
N ASP A 202 -0.60 -25.92 38.95
CA ASP A 202 -1.56 -26.35 39.97
C ASP A 202 -2.29 -25.18 40.68
N LEU A 203 -1.87 -23.92 40.44
CA LEU A 203 -2.44 -22.71 41.05
C LEU A 203 -3.40 -21.92 40.14
N SER A 204 -3.60 -22.32 38.87
CA SER A 204 -4.63 -21.72 38.01
C SER A 204 -5.95 -22.50 38.15
N PRO A 205 -6.97 -22.00 38.87
CA PRO A 205 -8.18 -22.78 39.18
C PRO A 205 -9.09 -23.00 37.97
N ASP A 206 -8.85 -22.28 36.87
CA ASP A 206 -9.62 -22.36 35.64
C ASP A 206 -8.70 -22.77 34.49
N GLY A 207 -8.76 -24.05 34.10
CA GLY A 207 -7.98 -24.66 33.01
C GLY A 207 -8.28 -24.14 31.60
N ALA A 208 -8.57 -22.85 31.45
CA ALA A 208 -8.80 -22.15 30.19
C ALA A 208 -7.84 -20.95 30.00
N PRO A 209 -6.59 -21.17 29.51
CA PRO A 209 -5.89 -20.06 28.86
C PRO A 209 -5.08 -20.39 27.59
N ALA A 210 -4.61 -21.63 27.37
CA ALA A 210 -3.63 -21.91 26.31
C ALA A 210 -4.23 -22.01 24.89
N LEU A 211 -5.46 -22.52 24.76
CA LEU A 211 -6.14 -22.62 23.46
C LEU A 211 -6.58 -21.23 22.97
N ASP A 212 -7.04 -20.38 23.88
CA ASP A 212 -7.52 -19.02 23.57
C ASP A 212 -6.38 -18.10 23.15
N PHE A 213 -5.18 -18.26 23.73
CA PHE A 213 -4.00 -17.52 23.31
C PHE A 213 -3.57 -17.85 21.87
N LYS A 214 -3.47 -19.14 21.52
CA LYS A 214 -3.10 -19.55 20.15
C LYS A 214 -4.08 -19.03 19.11
N VAL A 215 -5.37 -19.04 19.43
CA VAL A 215 -6.42 -18.51 18.56
C VAL A 215 -6.32 -16.99 18.44
N ALA A 216 -6.08 -16.27 19.54
CA ALA A 216 -5.89 -14.82 19.52
C ALA A 216 -4.63 -14.40 18.73
N ALA A 217 -3.51 -15.11 18.90
CA ALA A 217 -2.28 -14.90 18.15
C ALA A 217 -2.48 -15.17 16.65
N ALA A 218 -3.16 -16.28 16.30
CA ALA A 218 -3.52 -16.59 14.92
C ALA A 218 -4.43 -15.51 14.30
N ALA A 219 -5.42 -15.01 15.05
CA ALA A 219 -6.30 -13.93 14.62
C ALA A 219 -5.51 -12.62 14.40
N GLY A 220 -4.57 -12.31 15.29
CA GLY A 220 -3.63 -11.19 15.15
C GLY A 220 -2.77 -11.28 13.88
N LEU A 221 -2.20 -12.46 13.61
CA LEU A 221 -1.42 -12.72 12.39
C LEU A 221 -2.27 -12.59 11.12
N ILE A 222 -3.51 -13.11 11.14
CA ILE A 222 -4.46 -12.99 10.01
C ILE A 222 -4.80 -11.52 9.78
N ARG A 223 -5.16 -10.78 10.83
CA ARG A 223 -5.43 -9.33 10.73
C ARG A 223 -4.24 -8.60 10.15
N MET A 224 -3.03 -8.91 10.58
CA MET A 224 -1.82 -8.30 10.05
C MET A 224 -1.63 -8.64 8.56
N ALA A 225 -1.78 -9.91 8.17
CA ALA A 225 -1.64 -10.37 6.79
C ALA A 225 -2.63 -9.69 5.83
N PHE A 226 -3.86 -9.43 6.28
CA PHE A 226 -4.88 -8.71 5.50
C PHE A 226 -4.83 -7.19 5.66
N SER A 227 -4.29 -6.67 6.76
CA SER A 227 -4.14 -5.22 6.96
C SER A 227 -3.24 -4.63 5.90
N VAL A 228 -2.11 -5.27 5.61
CA VAL A 228 -1.12 -4.82 4.62
C VAL A 228 -1.74 -4.56 3.24
N PRO A 229 -2.42 -5.52 2.59
CA PRO A 229 -3.03 -5.27 1.29
C PRO A 229 -4.15 -4.23 1.36
N VAL A 230 -4.93 -4.20 2.45
CA VAL A 230 -5.95 -3.16 2.66
C VAL A 230 -5.31 -1.77 2.75
N GLN A 231 -4.17 -1.62 3.43
CA GLN A 231 -3.43 -0.36 3.52
C GLN A 231 -2.96 0.09 2.13
N VAL A 232 -2.42 -0.83 1.32
CA VAL A 232 -1.96 -0.53 -0.04
C VAL A 232 -3.12 -0.16 -0.96
N LEU A 233 -4.24 -0.91 -0.92
CA LEU A 233 -5.44 -0.63 -1.70
C LEU A 233 -6.09 0.70 -1.33
N ALA A 234 -6.16 1.03 -0.04
CA ALA A 234 -6.65 2.32 0.44
C ALA A 234 -5.76 3.47 -0.04
N GLY A 235 -4.45 3.28 0.03
CA GLY A 235 -3.46 4.17 -0.56
C GLY A 235 -3.73 4.42 -2.04
N TYR A 236 -3.77 3.35 -2.84
CA TYR A 236 -4.02 3.47 -4.27
C TYR A 236 -5.35 4.18 -4.57
N MET A 237 -6.44 3.80 -3.89
CA MET A 237 -7.76 4.44 -4.06
C MET A 237 -7.75 5.93 -3.70
N THR A 238 -7.12 6.30 -2.58
CA THR A 238 -6.96 7.69 -2.16
C THR A 238 -6.12 8.49 -3.17
N GLY A 239 -5.11 7.86 -3.77
CA GLY A 239 -4.32 8.42 -4.85
C GLY A 239 -5.18 8.75 -6.06
N LEU A 240 -5.96 7.78 -6.56
CA LEU A 240 -6.89 7.93 -7.68
C LEU A 240 -7.91 9.05 -7.42
N ASN A 241 -8.53 9.05 -6.24
CA ASN A 241 -9.51 10.07 -5.87
C ASN A 241 -8.90 11.48 -5.78
N THR A 242 -7.65 11.58 -5.35
CA THR A 242 -6.92 12.86 -5.27
C THR A 242 -6.60 13.40 -6.65
N THR A 243 -6.19 12.55 -7.59
CA THR A 243 -5.90 13.02 -8.95
C THR A 243 -7.18 13.34 -9.73
N ARG A 244 -8.31 12.67 -9.45
CA ARG A 244 -9.67 13.07 -9.88
C ARG A 244 -10.17 14.41 -9.31
N ARG A 245 -9.39 15.09 -8.46
CA ARG A 245 -9.73 16.39 -7.85
C ARG A 245 -11.04 16.36 -7.05
N LEU A 246 -11.37 15.21 -6.44
CA LEU A 246 -12.54 15.12 -5.55
C LEU A 246 -12.36 16.01 -4.31
N PRO A 247 -13.46 16.53 -3.73
CA PRO A 247 -13.40 17.34 -2.52
C PRO A 247 -12.80 16.53 -1.36
N PHE A 248 -12.07 17.19 -0.47
CA PHE A 248 -11.25 16.56 0.59
C PHE A 248 -12.00 15.46 1.35
N LYS A 249 -13.23 15.78 1.77
CA LYS A 249 -14.10 14.86 2.51
C LYS A 249 -14.38 13.57 1.74
N ARG A 250 -14.48 13.60 0.41
CA ARG A 250 -14.79 12.41 -0.40
C ARG A 250 -13.56 11.58 -0.77
N VAL A 251 -12.35 12.13 -0.67
CA VAL A 251 -11.13 11.45 -1.11
C VAL A 251 -10.86 10.21 -0.24
N GLY A 252 -10.95 10.35 1.08
CA GLY A 252 -10.67 9.28 2.04
C GLY A 252 -11.89 8.60 2.66
N LEU A 253 -13.11 9.14 2.49
CA LEU A 253 -14.31 8.63 3.19
C LEU A 253 -14.60 7.16 2.91
N GLU A 254 -14.43 6.72 1.66
CA GLU A 254 -14.71 5.34 1.29
C GLU A 254 -13.68 4.36 1.86
N ALA A 255 -12.39 4.74 1.83
CA ALA A 255 -11.33 3.98 2.47
C ALA A 255 -11.56 3.92 3.98
N PHE A 256 -11.86 5.06 4.60
CA PHE A 256 -12.18 5.19 6.00
C PHE A 256 -13.36 4.29 6.40
N ALA A 257 -14.47 4.34 5.67
CA ALA A 257 -15.66 3.55 5.99
C ALA A 257 -15.40 2.04 5.88
N LEU A 258 -14.78 1.58 4.79
CA LEU A 258 -14.49 0.16 4.59
C LEU A 258 -13.48 -0.37 5.62
N ARG A 259 -12.45 0.41 5.96
CA ARG A 259 -11.43 0.02 6.93
C ARG A 259 -11.93 0.09 8.37
N SER A 260 -12.77 1.06 8.70
CA SER A 260 -13.43 1.14 10.00
C SER A 260 -14.39 -0.03 10.19
N ALA A 261 -15.19 -0.35 9.17
CA ALA A 261 -16.04 -1.53 9.18
C ALA A 261 -15.23 -2.82 9.36
N LEU A 262 -14.08 -2.96 8.67
CA LEU A 262 -13.20 -4.09 8.85
C LEU A 262 -12.72 -4.25 10.30
N MET A 263 -12.22 -3.16 10.90
CA MET A 263 -11.71 -3.20 12.27
C MET A 263 -12.80 -3.50 13.28
N VAL A 264 -13.94 -2.82 13.18
CA VAL A 264 -15.09 -3.00 14.09
C VAL A 264 -15.66 -4.41 13.99
N LEU A 265 -15.92 -4.90 12.77
CA LEU A 265 -16.46 -6.25 12.57
C LEU A 265 -15.46 -7.31 13.04
N SER A 266 -14.17 -7.13 12.78
CA SER A 266 -13.15 -8.07 13.25
C SER A 266 -13.12 -8.18 14.77
N ILE A 267 -13.31 -7.08 15.50
CA ILE A 267 -13.39 -7.08 16.97
C ILE A 267 -14.71 -7.70 17.43
N LEU A 268 -15.83 -7.35 16.81
CA LEU A 268 -17.13 -7.93 17.14
C LEU A 268 -17.15 -9.45 16.95
N TRP A 269 -16.52 -9.97 15.90
CA TRP A 269 -16.44 -11.42 15.68
C TRP A 269 -15.64 -12.14 16.75
N GLU A 270 -14.55 -11.54 17.24
CA GLU A 270 -13.78 -12.10 18.36
C GLU A 270 -14.53 -12.03 19.69
N LEU A 271 -15.38 -11.02 19.88
CA LEU A 271 -16.17 -10.86 21.11
C LEU A 271 -17.42 -11.74 21.14
N LEU A 272 -18.08 -11.94 20.00
CA LEU A 272 -19.42 -12.55 19.93
C LEU A 272 -19.41 -14.03 19.54
N LEU A 273 -18.37 -14.50 18.85
CA LEU A 273 -18.32 -15.87 18.35
C LEU A 273 -17.28 -16.71 19.10
N PRO A 274 -17.56 -18.01 19.31
CA PRO A 274 -16.59 -18.90 19.93
C PRO A 274 -15.37 -19.06 19.02
N SER A 275 -14.18 -19.05 19.62
CA SER A 275 -12.82 -19.19 19.06
C SER A 275 -12.74 -19.38 17.53
N TRP A 276 -13.00 -20.60 17.03
CA TRP A 276 -12.83 -20.93 15.62
C TRP A 276 -13.86 -20.28 14.69
N LEU A 277 -15.11 -20.11 15.13
CA LEU A 277 -16.12 -19.41 14.34
C LEU A 277 -15.79 -17.92 14.21
N GLY A 278 -15.27 -17.31 15.27
CA GLY A 278 -14.74 -15.95 15.25
C GLY A 278 -13.63 -15.80 14.21
N LEU A 279 -12.66 -16.73 14.20
CA LEU A 279 -11.56 -16.75 13.24
C LEU A 279 -12.05 -16.85 11.78
N ILE A 280 -12.98 -17.76 11.50
CA ILE A 280 -13.57 -17.94 10.15
C ILE A 280 -14.30 -16.65 9.72
N ALA A 281 -15.06 -16.04 10.63
CA ALA A 281 -15.76 -14.78 10.35
C ALA A 281 -14.79 -13.62 10.10
N VAL A 282 -13.67 -13.54 10.83
CA VAL A 282 -12.59 -12.57 10.58
C VAL A 282 -12.00 -12.78 9.19
N ILE A 283 -11.64 -14.01 8.81
CA ILE A 283 -11.10 -14.32 7.48
C ILE A 283 -12.10 -13.93 6.38
N GLY A 284 -13.36 -14.36 6.50
CA GLY A 284 -14.40 -14.04 5.53
C GLY A 284 -14.64 -12.54 5.37
N THR A 285 -14.65 -11.80 6.48
CA THR A 285 -14.80 -10.33 6.46
C THR A 285 -13.62 -9.65 5.79
N ASN A 286 -12.39 -10.08 6.08
CA ASN A 286 -11.18 -9.54 5.45
C ASN A 286 -11.18 -9.77 3.93
N ILE A 287 -11.50 -10.98 3.48
CA ILE A 287 -11.62 -11.30 2.05
C ILE A 287 -12.71 -10.44 1.40
N GLY A 288 -13.88 -10.33 2.04
CA GLY A 288 -14.99 -9.52 1.56
C GLY A 288 -14.62 -8.04 1.39
N ILE A 289 -13.94 -7.45 2.38
CA ILE A 289 -13.48 -6.06 2.32
C ILE A 289 -12.43 -5.85 1.24
N VAL A 290 -11.43 -6.74 1.13
CA VAL A 290 -10.43 -6.67 0.05
C VAL A 290 -11.12 -6.75 -1.31
N TRP A 291 -12.05 -7.67 -1.50
CA TRP A 291 -12.82 -7.80 -2.74
C TRP A 291 -13.64 -6.53 -3.04
N LEU A 292 -14.33 -5.97 -2.05
CA LEU A 292 -15.08 -4.71 -2.20
C LEU A 292 -14.18 -3.54 -2.58
N MET A 293 -13.01 -3.43 -1.95
CA MET A 293 -12.01 -2.40 -2.28
C MET A 293 -11.50 -2.56 -3.71
N VAL A 294 -11.10 -3.76 -4.12
CA VAL A 294 -10.65 -4.03 -5.49
C VAL A 294 -11.75 -3.71 -6.50
N ARG A 295 -12.99 -4.15 -6.25
CA ARG A 295 -14.14 -3.84 -7.12
C ARG A 295 -14.39 -2.34 -7.21
N ARG A 296 -14.28 -1.62 -6.08
CA ARG A 296 -14.46 -0.16 -6.06
C ARG A 296 -13.36 0.54 -6.84
N ILE A 297 -12.11 0.15 -6.62
CA ILE A 297 -10.96 0.67 -7.36
C ILE A 297 -11.17 0.44 -8.86
N LYS A 298 -11.54 -0.77 -9.28
CA LYS A 298 -11.82 -1.07 -10.70
C LYS A 298 -12.92 -0.19 -11.28
N ARG A 299 -13.97 0.10 -10.51
CA ARG A 299 -15.02 1.04 -10.92
C ARG A 299 -14.51 2.48 -11.02
N VAL A 300 -13.63 2.91 -10.12
CA VAL A 300 -13.01 4.24 -10.16
C VAL A 300 -12.05 4.34 -11.34
N GLU A 301 -11.24 3.31 -11.58
CA GLU A 301 -10.38 3.19 -12.76
C GLU A 301 -11.24 3.34 -14.02
N ALA A 302 -12.36 2.61 -14.14
CA ALA A 302 -13.27 2.65 -15.30
C ALA A 302 -13.84 4.04 -15.64
N GLN A 303 -13.78 4.98 -14.70
CA GLN A 303 -14.26 6.35 -14.90
C GLN A 303 -13.14 7.31 -15.32
N LEU A 304 -11.89 6.86 -15.36
CA LEU A 304 -10.75 7.67 -15.77
C LEU A 304 -10.63 7.66 -17.30
N PRO A 305 -10.14 8.76 -17.91
CA PRO A 305 -9.89 8.83 -19.35
C PRO A 305 -9.03 7.66 -19.85
N GLN A 306 -9.24 7.19 -21.10
CA GLN A 306 -8.51 6.03 -21.65
C GLN A 306 -6.98 6.19 -21.63
N GLU A 307 -6.48 7.41 -21.83
CA GLU A 307 -5.05 7.75 -21.72
C GLU A 307 -4.48 7.43 -20.33
N TYR A 308 -5.34 7.45 -19.31
CA TYR A 308 -5.01 7.15 -17.92
C TYR A 308 -4.91 5.64 -17.68
N PHE A 309 -5.74 4.84 -18.37
CA PHE A 309 -5.76 3.38 -18.24
C PHE A 309 -4.53 2.71 -18.81
N GLN A 310 -4.10 3.13 -20.00
CA GLN A 310 -2.87 2.64 -20.63
C GLN A 310 -1.61 3.00 -19.81
N ARG A 311 -1.74 3.96 -18.87
CA ARG A 311 -0.67 4.56 -18.09
C ARG A 311 -0.64 4.15 -16.61
N VAL A 312 -1.76 3.74 -16.03
CA VAL A 312 -1.90 3.54 -14.56
C VAL A 312 -2.40 2.14 -14.18
N GLY A 313 -3.09 1.41 -15.07
CA GLY A 313 -3.80 0.18 -14.73
C GLY A 313 -2.89 -1.00 -14.35
N TYR A 314 -2.44 -1.09 -13.09
CA TYR A 314 -1.50 -2.14 -12.68
C TYR A 314 -1.72 -2.70 -11.27
N LEU A 315 -2.96 -2.72 -10.77
CA LEU A 315 -3.34 -3.61 -9.66
C LEU A 315 -2.88 -5.08 -9.87
N GLN A 316 -2.66 -5.50 -11.13
CA GLN A 316 -1.99 -6.76 -11.50
C GLN A 316 -0.61 -6.95 -10.87
N ALA A 317 0.18 -5.88 -10.69
CA ALA A 317 1.53 -5.97 -10.11
C ALA A 317 1.50 -6.47 -8.66
N PHE A 318 0.40 -6.22 -7.94
CA PHE A 318 0.13 -6.72 -6.59
C PHE A 318 -0.73 -8.00 -6.58
N GLY A 319 -0.96 -8.63 -7.74
CA GLY A 319 -1.74 -9.87 -7.85
C GLY A 319 -3.26 -9.71 -7.92
N TYR A 320 -3.80 -8.48 -7.93
CA TYR A 320 -5.26 -8.22 -7.90
C TYR A 320 -5.93 -8.20 -9.28
N GLY A 321 -5.30 -8.81 -10.28
CA GLY A 321 -5.67 -8.57 -11.67
C GLY A 321 -6.01 -9.81 -12.45
N ARG A 322 -7.24 -10.29 -12.26
CA ARG A 322 -8.02 -10.89 -13.35
C ARG A 322 -9.50 -10.91 -12.98
N VAL A 323 -10.19 -9.84 -13.37
CA VAL A 323 -11.60 -9.94 -13.76
C VAL A 323 -11.63 -9.38 -15.17
N GLU A 324 -11.16 -10.18 -16.13
CA GLU A 324 -11.19 -9.87 -17.57
C GLU A 324 -12.59 -10.04 -18.19
N ALA A 325 -13.60 -10.38 -17.39
CA ALA A 325 -14.96 -10.49 -17.90
C ALA A 325 -15.61 -9.10 -17.96
N GLN A 326 -15.84 -8.59 -19.18
CA GLN A 326 -16.62 -7.40 -19.55
C GLN A 326 -15.84 -6.09 -19.79
N LEU A 327 -14.70 -6.15 -20.48
CA LEU A 327 -14.33 -4.99 -21.30
C LEU A 327 -15.27 -4.95 -22.53
N PRO A 328 -15.86 -3.78 -22.89
CA PRO A 328 -16.72 -3.65 -24.06
C PRO A 328 -16.03 -4.16 -25.33
N GLN A 329 -16.75 -4.79 -26.27
CA GLN A 329 -16.15 -5.27 -27.53
C GLN A 329 -15.41 -4.18 -28.32
N GLU A 330 -15.87 -2.92 -28.22
CA GLU A 330 -15.19 -1.75 -28.78
C GLU A 330 -13.77 -1.56 -28.21
N TYR A 331 -13.52 -1.97 -26.97
CA TYR A 331 -12.21 -1.95 -26.33
C TYR A 331 -11.28 -2.99 -26.97
N LEU A 332 -11.76 -4.22 -27.18
CA LEU A 332 -10.97 -5.27 -27.82
C LEU A 332 -10.65 -4.94 -29.28
N GLN A 333 -11.61 -4.36 -30.01
CA GLN A 333 -11.38 -3.93 -31.40
C GLN A 333 -10.36 -2.78 -31.48
N ARG A 334 -10.44 -1.75 -30.64
CA ARG A 334 -9.49 -0.61 -30.67
C ARG A 334 -8.08 -0.99 -30.20
N VAL A 335 -7.95 -1.97 -29.29
CA VAL A 335 -6.64 -2.51 -28.90
C VAL A 335 -6.00 -3.29 -30.05
N GLY A 336 -6.79 -3.99 -30.87
CA GLY A 336 -6.32 -4.59 -32.13
C GLY A 336 -5.77 -3.55 -33.12
N TYR A 337 -6.39 -2.36 -33.21
CA TYR A 337 -5.87 -1.27 -34.05
C TYR A 337 -4.54 -0.69 -33.53
N LEU A 338 -4.35 -0.56 -32.23
CA LEU A 338 -3.07 -0.10 -31.66
C LEU A 338 -1.93 -1.12 -31.84
N GLN A 339 -2.27 -2.41 -31.94
CA GLN A 339 -1.33 -3.47 -32.31
C GLN A 339 -0.81 -3.28 -33.74
N ALA A 340 -1.66 -2.86 -34.67
CA ALA A 340 -1.27 -2.55 -36.05
C ALA A 340 -0.34 -1.33 -36.19
N PHE A 341 -0.28 -0.45 -35.17
CA PHE A 341 0.64 0.70 -35.11
C PHE A 341 1.87 0.46 -34.22
N GLY A 342 2.19 -0.80 -33.89
CA GLY A 342 3.43 -1.16 -33.19
C GLY A 342 3.44 -0.84 -31.68
N TYR A 343 2.31 -0.46 -31.08
CA TYR A 343 2.21 -0.16 -29.65
C TYR A 343 1.83 -1.39 -28.79
N GLY A 344 2.17 -2.60 -29.24
CA GLY A 344 1.89 -3.86 -28.54
C GLY A 344 3.16 -4.53 -28.02
N VAL A 345 3.56 -4.27 -26.77
CA VAL A 345 4.46 -5.18 -26.03
C VAL A 345 3.62 -6.23 -25.32
N LEU A 346 3.24 -7.28 -26.06
CA LEU A 346 3.03 -8.60 -25.47
C LEU A 346 4.29 -9.41 -25.77
N PRO A 347 4.98 -9.98 -24.77
CA PRO A 347 6.10 -10.85 -25.04
C PRO A 347 5.57 -12.18 -25.59
N GLY A 348 5.75 -12.44 -26.89
CA GLY A 348 5.61 -13.78 -27.47
C GLY A 348 4.85 -13.95 -28.78
N GLY A 349 4.46 -12.88 -29.49
CA GLY A 349 3.88 -13.00 -30.84
C GLY A 349 4.85 -12.55 -31.92
N ASP A 350 5.05 -13.37 -32.95
CA ASP A 350 5.86 -13.03 -34.12
C ASP A 350 5.20 -11.84 -34.86
N PRO A 351 5.88 -10.70 -35.07
CA PRO A 351 5.28 -9.50 -35.65
C PRO A 351 4.80 -9.68 -37.11
N ASP A 352 5.18 -10.78 -37.76
CA ASP A 352 4.87 -11.04 -39.17
C ASP A 352 3.51 -11.72 -39.41
N GLU A 353 2.76 -12.09 -38.36
CA GLU A 353 1.45 -12.77 -38.50
C GLU A 353 0.21 -11.86 -38.47
N VAL A 354 0.38 -10.54 -38.37
CA VAL A 354 -0.78 -9.62 -38.35
C VAL A 354 -1.15 -9.21 -39.77
N GLU A 355 -2.11 -9.92 -40.37
CA GLU A 355 -2.77 -9.48 -41.61
C GLU A 355 -3.49 -8.14 -41.37
N ILE A 356 -2.95 -7.07 -41.94
CA ILE A 356 -3.59 -5.75 -41.97
C ILE A 356 -4.70 -5.78 -43.03
N PRO A 357 -5.97 -5.52 -42.68
CA PRO A 357 -7.06 -5.42 -43.64
C PRO A 357 -6.79 -4.37 -44.73
N ASP A 358 -7.07 -4.68 -45.99
CA ASP A 358 -6.74 -3.85 -47.16
C ASP A 358 -7.38 -2.44 -47.13
N ASN A 359 -8.48 -2.27 -46.41
CA ASN A 359 -9.13 -0.96 -46.22
C ASN A 359 -8.30 0.01 -45.36
N ILE A 360 -7.30 -0.47 -44.62
CA ILE A 360 -6.36 0.36 -43.84
C ILE A 360 -5.14 0.74 -44.67
N ARG A 361 -4.69 -0.14 -45.59
CA ARG A 361 -3.55 0.14 -46.50
C ARG A 361 -3.75 1.35 -47.41
N GLN A 362 -4.99 1.77 -47.64
CA GLN A 362 -5.32 2.92 -48.49
C GLN A 362 -5.28 4.26 -47.72
N LEU A 363 -5.09 4.24 -46.40
CA LEU A 363 -5.07 5.43 -45.53
C LEU A 363 -3.68 5.79 -45.01
N VAL A 364 -2.66 4.97 -45.33
CA VAL A 364 -1.23 5.24 -45.11
C VAL A 364 -0.59 5.47 -46.46
#